data_AF-A0A512UN73-F1
#
_entry.id   AF-A0A512UN73-F1
#
_cell.length_a   1.000
_cell.length_b   1.000
_cell.length_c   1.000
_cell.angle_alpha   90.00
_cell.angle_beta   90.00
_cell.angle_gamma   90.00
#
_symmetry.space_group_name_H-M   'P 1'
#
loop_
_entity.id
_entity.type
_entity.pdbx_description
1 polymer ?
#
loop_
_entity_poly.entity_id
_entity_poly.type
_entity_poly.pdbx_seq_one_letter_code
_entity_poly.pdbx_strand_id
1 'polypeptide(L)'
;MYSNISFGKGPGLTGIFVFDITVRSEYLGYRCNVKGLITSIDLESIDGAPISEEKTIGRIRTFVNVESFDYTGLEAEVDVLEAELRDISQILEKTPEAQSLVDQVKFAQPMLQVMKRAITYMHCYGNMEAPGARVLYKMVELNVRILAMYNVFGALDMTINGYAGKLTNLRALLKFYENKFEGLADVPLAIRIMFLDQTWRADQKLSFLEQKPVEESESVSAEIPERIPLPIWFLVNANY
;
A
#
# COMPACT_ATOMS: atom_id res chain seq x y z
N MET A 1 11.50 2.45 16.82
CA MET A 1 10.36 1.51 16.75
C MET A 1 10.87 0.20 17.30
N TYR A 2 10.47 -0.18 18.52
CA TYR A 2 10.94 -1.41 19.17
C TYR A 2 9.79 -2.43 19.13
N SER A 3 10.05 -3.59 18.53
CA SER A 3 9.17 -4.75 18.56
C SER A 3 9.69 -5.73 19.61
N ASN A 4 8.86 -6.02 20.63
CA ASN A 4 9.10 -7.17 21.49
C ASN A 4 8.31 -8.34 20.91
N ILE A 5 9.01 -9.42 20.59
CA ILE A 5 8.41 -10.66 20.08
C ILE A 5 8.49 -11.68 21.20
N SER A 6 7.34 -12.10 21.74
CA SER A 6 7.26 -13.19 22.71
C SER A 6 6.73 -14.45 22.03
N PHE A 7 7.48 -15.54 22.13
CA PHE A 7 7.07 -16.84 21.59
C PHE A 7 6.53 -17.72 22.73
N GLY A 8 5.25 -18.11 22.64
CA GLY A 8 4.69 -19.16 23.48
C GLY A 8 4.83 -20.52 22.80
N LYS A 9 5.54 -21.48 23.42
CA LYS A 9 5.58 -22.86 22.92
C LYS A 9 4.44 -23.68 23.55
N GLY A 10 3.50 -24.14 22.73
CA GLY A 10 2.57 -25.21 23.11
C GLY A 10 3.22 -26.60 22.92
N PRO A 11 3.01 -27.57 23.81
CA PRO A 11 3.58 -28.91 23.66
C PRO A 11 2.83 -29.73 22.61
N GLY A 12 3.54 -30.21 21.57
CA GLY A 12 3.29 -31.53 21.00
C GLY A 12 2.57 -31.69 19.65
N LEU A 13 2.35 -30.65 18.84
CA LEU A 13 1.76 -30.82 17.50
C LEU A 13 2.45 -29.95 16.45
N THR A 14 2.42 -30.42 15.20
CA THR A 14 2.74 -29.71 13.95
C THR A 14 2.34 -28.23 14.10
N GLY A 15 3.36 -27.37 14.16
CA GLY A 15 3.32 -26.13 14.94
C GLY A 15 2.57 -25.00 14.24
N ILE A 16 1.36 -24.71 14.71
CA ILE A 16 0.74 -23.40 14.49
C ILE A 16 1.39 -22.43 15.49
N PHE A 17 2.17 -21.46 14.98
CA PHE A 17 2.74 -20.41 15.80
C PHE A 17 1.83 -19.20 15.78
N VAL A 18 1.11 -18.99 16.88
CA VAL A 18 0.40 -17.74 17.13
C VAL A 18 1.38 -16.80 17.82
N PHE A 19 1.60 -15.63 17.24
CA PHE A 19 2.36 -14.57 17.89
C PHE A 19 1.50 -13.32 18.06
N ASP A 20 1.67 -12.68 19.20
CA ASP A 20 1.17 -11.33 19.46
C ASP A 20 2.32 -10.36 19.21
N ILE A 21 2.25 -9.53 18.16
CA ILE A 21 3.12 -8.38 18.01
C ILE A 21 2.41 -7.17 18.62
N THR A 22 2.88 -6.72 19.78
CA THR A 22 2.50 -5.41 20.31
C THR A 22 3.41 -4.36 19.70
N VAL A 23 2.91 -3.59 18.73
CA VAL A 23 3.61 -2.40 18.26
C VAL A 23 3.38 -1.29 19.27
N ARG A 24 4.43 -0.90 19.98
CA ARG A 24 4.40 0.19 20.95
C ARG A 24 4.99 1.44 20.31
N SER A 25 4.15 2.44 20.07
CA SER A 25 4.63 3.78 19.74
C SER A 25 4.87 4.54 21.04
N GLU A 26 6.14 4.77 21.39
CA GLU A 26 6.52 5.54 22.59
C GLU A 26 5.98 6.97 22.56
N TYR A 27 5.77 7.52 21.37
CA TYR A 27 5.26 8.88 21.18
C TYR A 27 3.75 9.00 21.36
N LEU A 28 2.99 7.91 21.17
CA LEU A 28 1.54 8.00 20.99
C LEU A 28 0.73 7.27 22.07
N GLY A 29 1.35 6.46 22.93
CA GLY A 29 0.65 5.77 24.02
C GLY A 29 -0.32 4.65 23.58
N TYR A 30 -0.62 4.52 22.29
CA TYR A 30 -1.44 3.45 21.74
C TYR A 30 -0.66 2.14 21.62
N ARG A 31 -1.32 1.04 21.98
CA ARG A 31 -0.86 -0.33 21.72
C ARG A 31 -1.74 -0.89 20.61
N CYS A 32 -1.13 -1.23 19.49
CA CYS A 32 -1.78 -2.08 18.50
C CYS A 32 -1.23 -3.49 18.70
N ASN A 33 -2.12 -4.43 19.02
CA ASN A 33 -1.81 -5.85 19.04
C ASN A 33 -2.16 -6.40 17.66
N VAL A 34 -1.14 -6.69 16.87
CA VAL A 34 -1.31 -7.43 15.62
C VAL A 34 -1.17 -8.90 15.96
N LYS A 35 -2.27 -9.64 15.85
CA LYS A 35 -2.27 -11.10 15.96
C LYS A 35 -1.93 -11.67 14.60
N GLY A 36 -0.78 -12.34 14.50
CA GLY A 36 -0.40 -13.08 13.31
C GLY A 36 -0.44 -14.58 13.59
N LEU A 37 -0.93 -15.34 12.61
CA LEU A 37 -0.74 -16.78 12.54
C LEU A 37 0.37 -17.03 11.52
N ILE A 38 1.51 -17.57 11.95
CA ILE A 38 2.42 -18.25 11.03
C ILE A 38 2.02 -19.72 11.06
N THR A 39 1.44 -20.19 9.96
CA THR A 39 1.41 -21.63 9.68
C THR A 39 2.81 -22.04 9.26
N SER A 40 3.38 -23.04 9.95
CA SER A 40 4.65 -23.65 9.53
C SER A 40 4.57 -24.02 8.04
N ILE A 41 5.36 -23.37 7.20
CA ILE A 41 5.46 -23.71 5.79
C ILE A 41 6.41 -24.91 5.73
N ASP A 42 5.88 -26.08 5.35
CA ASP A 42 6.67 -27.27 5.10
C ASP A 42 7.61 -27.01 3.90
N LEU A 43 8.88 -26.75 4.19
CA LEU A 43 9.93 -26.44 3.21
C LEU A 43 10.40 -27.67 2.40
N GLU A 44 9.88 -28.86 2.67
CA GLU A 44 10.37 -30.12 2.09
C GLU A 44 9.68 -30.54 0.77
N SER A 45 8.78 -29.73 0.20
CA SER A 45 8.01 -30.09 -1.01
C SER A 45 8.10 -29.08 -2.17
N ILE A 46 9.24 -28.41 -2.34
CA ILE A 46 9.48 -27.65 -3.58
C ILE A 46 10.07 -28.61 -4.62
N ASP A 47 9.22 -29.48 -5.15
CA ASP A 47 9.44 -30.11 -6.45
C ASP A 47 9.74 -28.99 -7.45
N GLY A 48 10.82 -29.11 -8.21
CA GLY A 48 11.47 -28.04 -9.00
C GLY A 48 10.65 -27.47 -10.17
N ALA A 49 9.40 -27.08 -9.92
CA ALA A 49 8.62 -26.26 -10.81
C ALA A 49 9.34 -24.91 -10.96
N PRO A 50 9.66 -24.47 -12.18
CA PRO A 50 10.24 -23.16 -12.40
C PRO A 50 9.29 -22.11 -11.82
N ILE A 51 9.75 -21.40 -10.80
CA ILE A 51 9.07 -20.22 -10.27
C ILE A 51 9.01 -19.23 -11.43
N SER A 52 7.85 -19.13 -12.08
CA SER A 52 7.64 -18.16 -13.14
C SER A 52 7.60 -16.77 -12.48
N GLU A 53 8.61 -15.96 -12.72
CA GLU A 53 8.80 -14.64 -12.10
C GLU A 53 7.59 -13.74 -12.37
N GLU A 54 7.05 -13.81 -13.59
CA GLU A 54 5.85 -13.09 -14.01
C GLU A 54 4.61 -13.47 -13.19
N LYS A 55 4.52 -14.74 -12.76
CA LYS A 55 3.38 -15.24 -11.97
C LYS A 55 3.34 -14.60 -10.59
N THR A 56 4.47 -14.48 -9.90
CA THR A 56 4.53 -13.86 -8.56
C THR A 56 4.15 -12.38 -8.61
N ILE A 57 4.69 -11.64 -9.58
CA ILE A 57 4.40 -10.20 -9.74
C ILE A 57 2.94 -9.98 -10.14
N GLY A 58 2.42 -10.80 -11.05
CA GLY A 58 1.00 -10.80 -11.41
C GLY A 58 0.10 -11.06 -10.21
N ARG A 59 0.46 -12.02 -9.35
CA ARG A 59 -0.26 -12.38 -8.12
C ARG A 59 -0.30 -11.24 -7.10
N ILE A 60 0.80 -10.50 -6.90
CA ILE A 60 0.78 -9.31 -6.02
C ILE A 60 -0.26 -8.29 -6.50
N ARG A 61 -0.38 -8.09 -7.81
CA ARG A 61 -1.34 -7.14 -8.39
C ARG A 61 -2.79 -7.59 -8.22
N THR A 62 -3.09 -8.89 -8.08
CA THR A 62 -4.50 -9.33 -7.95
C THR A 62 -5.15 -8.86 -6.65
N PHE A 63 -4.35 -8.52 -5.63
CA PHE A 63 -4.85 -8.02 -4.35
C PHE A 63 -5.29 -6.55 -4.39
N VAL A 64 -4.91 -5.79 -5.42
CA VAL A 64 -5.27 -4.38 -5.51
C VAL A 64 -5.78 -4.02 -6.89
N ASN A 65 -6.92 -3.35 -6.92
CA ASN A 65 -7.43 -2.72 -8.11
C ASN A 65 -7.79 -1.26 -7.80
N VAL A 66 -8.29 -0.54 -8.80
CA VAL A 66 -8.59 0.88 -8.67
C VAL A 66 -9.76 1.13 -7.71
N GLU A 67 -10.61 0.14 -7.45
CA GLU A 67 -11.84 0.23 -6.65
C GLU A 67 -11.66 -0.28 -5.22
N SER A 68 -10.83 -1.31 -5.01
CA SER A 68 -10.69 -2.02 -3.74
C SER A 68 -9.28 -2.57 -3.50
N PHE A 69 -8.98 -2.84 -2.23
CA PHE A 69 -7.79 -3.55 -1.79
C PHE A 69 -8.21 -4.76 -0.94
N ASP A 70 -7.91 -5.98 -1.41
CA ASP A 70 -8.12 -7.23 -0.68
C ASP A 70 -6.96 -7.49 0.29
N TYR A 71 -6.98 -6.74 1.40
CA TYR A 71 -5.96 -6.86 2.42
C TYR A 71 -5.98 -8.21 3.13
N THR A 72 -7.15 -8.85 3.23
CA THR A 72 -7.33 -10.17 3.86
C THR A 72 -6.72 -11.28 3.03
N GLY A 73 -6.95 -11.28 1.71
CA GLY A 73 -6.32 -12.23 0.79
C GLY A 73 -4.81 -12.04 0.77
N LEU A 74 -4.34 -10.79 0.74
CA LEU A 74 -2.91 -10.52 0.77
C LEU A 74 -2.28 -10.98 2.09
N GLU A 75 -2.92 -10.73 3.23
CA GLU A 75 -2.41 -11.14 4.53
C GLU A 75 -2.15 -12.65 4.61
N ALA A 76 -3.01 -13.46 4.00
CA ALA A 76 -2.83 -14.90 3.95
C ALA A 76 -1.63 -15.35 3.10
N GLU A 77 -1.13 -14.50 2.19
CA GLU A 77 -0.10 -14.86 1.21
C GLU A 77 1.20 -14.04 1.33
N VAL A 78 1.22 -12.99 2.16
CA VAL A 78 2.31 -12.00 2.18
C VAL A 78 3.68 -12.62 2.43
N ASP A 79 3.77 -13.60 3.34
CA ASP A 79 5.03 -14.27 3.68
C ASP A 79 5.54 -15.16 2.53
N VAL A 80 4.62 -15.81 1.81
CA VAL A 80 4.95 -16.61 0.62
C VAL A 80 5.45 -15.71 -0.50
N LEU A 81 4.76 -14.59 -0.76
CA LEU A 81 5.14 -13.61 -1.79
C LEU A 81 6.49 -12.95 -1.47
N GLU A 82 6.78 -12.65 -0.20
CA GLU A 82 8.08 -12.12 0.23
C GLU A 82 9.21 -13.12 0.01
N ALA A 83 8.98 -14.41 0.30
CA ALA A 83 9.95 -15.47 0.05
C ALA A 83 10.22 -15.63 -1.45
N GLU A 84 9.17 -15.70 -2.28
CA GLU A 84 9.29 -15.80 -3.73
C GLU A 84 10.07 -14.61 -4.32
N LEU A 85 9.73 -13.37 -3.95
CA LEU A 85 10.44 -12.18 -4.43
C LEU A 85 11.92 -12.15 -4.01
N ARG A 86 12.24 -12.64 -2.81
CA ARG A 86 13.62 -12.75 -2.34
C ARG A 86 14.40 -13.78 -3.17
N ASP A 87 13.80 -14.94 -3.43
CA ASP A 87 14.46 -16.00 -4.19
C ASP A 87 14.69 -15.56 -5.65
N ILE A 88 13.69 -14.90 -6.27
CA ILE A 88 13.85 -14.29 -7.60
C ILE A 88 14.98 -13.24 -7.59
N SER A 89 15.05 -12.38 -6.58
CA SER A 89 16.11 -11.38 -6.47
C SER A 89 17.50 -12.00 -6.44
N GLN A 90 17.69 -13.09 -5.67
CA GLN A 90 18.97 -13.82 -5.58
C GLN A 90 19.36 -14.51 -6.90
N ILE A 91 18.39 -14.95 -7.69
CA ILE A 91 18.62 -15.51 -9.03
C ILE A 91 19.07 -14.39 -9.99
N LEU A 92 18.37 -13.25 -9.99
CA LEU A 92 18.67 -12.12 -10.87
C LEU A 92 20.05 -11.50 -10.59
N GLU A 93 20.52 -11.52 -9.34
CA GLU A 93 21.89 -11.12 -8.98
C GLU A 93 22.97 -11.94 -9.70
N LYS A 94 22.65 -13.18 -10.09
CA LYS A 94 23.55 -14.11 -10.81
C LYS A 94 23.33 -14.10 -12.33
N THR A 95 22.26 -13.47 -12.81
CA THR A 95 21.85 -13.49 -14.22
C THR A 95 21.51 -12.07 -14.70
N PRO A 96 22.54 -11.23 -14.97
CA PRO A 96 22.35 -9.82 -15.30
C PRO A 96 21.67 -9.56 -16.67
N GLU A 97 21.51 -10.60 -17.50
CA GLU A 97 20.93 -10.49 -18.84
C GLU A 97 19.40 -10.23 -18.81
N ALA A 98 18.74 -10.42 -17.67
CA ALA A 98 17.29 -10.29 -17.51
C ALA A 98 16.85 -8.92 -16.96
N GLN A 99 17.27 -7.82 -17.61
CA GLN A 99 16.99 -6.45 -17.12
C GLN A 99 15.50 -6.16 -16.91
N SER A 100 14.62 -6.68 -17.78
CA SER A 100 13.17 -6.51 -17.64
C SER A 100 12.62 -7.12 -16.35
N LEU A 101 13.14 -8.28 -15.92
CA LEU A 101 12.75 -8.91 -14.66
C LEU A 101 13.30 -8.15 -13.45
N VAL A 102 14.53 -7.63 -13.55
CA VAL A 102 15.12 -6.76 -12.53
C VAL A 102 14.22 -5.55 -12.26
N ASP A 103 13.73 -4.89 -13.31
CA ASP A 103 12.85 -3.72 -13.15
C ASP A 103 11.50 -4.10 -12.54
N GLN A 104 10.92 -5.24 -12.92
CA GLN A 104 9.67 -5.72 -12.32
C GLN A 104 9.83 -6.04 -10.82
N VAL A 105 10.89 -6.76 -10.44
CA VAL A 105 11.16 -7.09 -9.03
C VAL A 105 11.45 -5.83 -8.21
N LYS A 106 12.21 -4.89 -8.78
CA LYS A 106 12.53 -3.59 -8.18
C LYS A 106 11.28 -2.76 -7.89
N PHE A 107 10.21 -2.93 -8.67
CA PHE A 107 8.92 -2.31 -8.40
C PHE A 107 8.03 -3.12 -7.46
N ALA A 108 7.94 -4.44 -7.68
CA ALA A 108 7.08 -5.34 -6.90
C ALA A 108 7.42 -5.38 -5.42
N GLN A 109 8.72 -5.32 -5.06
CA GLN A 109 9.16 -5.27 -3.67
C GLN A 109 8.61 -4.04 -2.91
N PRO A 110 8.86 -2.78 -3.35
CA PRO A 110 8.22 -1.61 -2.74
C PRO A 110 6.70 -1.68 -2.70
N MET A 111 6.07 -2.20 -3.76
CA MET A 111 4.61 -2.34 -3.83
C MET A 111 4.09 -3.26 -2.71
N LEU A 112 4.66 -4.47 -2.58
CA LEU A 112 4.31 -5.42 -1.51
C LEU A 112 4.55 -4.82 -0.12
N GLN A 113 5.65 -4.09 0.07
CA GLN A 113 5.94 -3.43 1.35
C GLN A 113 4.91 -2.34 1.70
N VAL A 114 4.41 -1.58 0.73
CA VAL A 114 3.34 -0.61 0.97
C VAL A 114 2.05 -1.32 1.37
N MET A 115 1.68 -2.40 0.68
CA MET A 115 0.46 -3.16 0.97
C MET A 115 0.54 -3.86 2.35
N LYS A 116 1.70 -4.42 2.70
CA LYS A 116 1.97 -5.00 4.03
C LYS A 116 1.83 -3.97 5.15
N ARG A 117 2.37 -2.76 4.97
CA ARG A 117 2.18 -1.67 5.94
C ARG A 117 0.70 -1.26 6.04
N ALA A 118 -0.03 -1.27 4.93
CA ALA A 118 -1.45 -0.99 4.93
C ALA A 118 -2.25 -2.03 5.72
N ILE A 119 -1.93 -3.33 5.61
CA ILE A 119 -2.54 -4.39 6.45
C ILE A 119 -2.42 -4.04 7.94
N THR A 120 -1.21 -3.66 8.39
CA THR A 120 -1.00 -3.26 9.79
C THR A 120 -1.92 -2.11 10.20
N TYR A 121 -2.04 -1.07 9.38
CA TYR A 121 -2.95 0.05 9.67
C TYR A 121 -4.42 -0.36 9.62
N MET A 122 -4.80 -1.23 8.69
CA MET A 122 -6.17 -1.73 8.57
C MET A 122 -6.58 -2.52 9.81
N HIS A 123 -5.70 -3.35 10.37
CA HIS A 123 -5.95 -4.01 11.65
C HIS A 123 -6.06 -3.03 12.80
N CYS A 124 -5.15 -2.06 12.89
CA CYS A 124 -5.13 -1.11 14.00
C CYS A 124 -6.36 -0.18 14.00
N TYR A 125 -6.82 0.27 12.83
CA TYR A 125 -7.87 1.29 12.72
C TYR A 125 -9.23 0.74 12.26
N GLY A 126 -9.29 -0.48 11.71
CA GLY A 126 -10.52 -1.07 11.18
C GLY A 126 -11.59 -1.32 12.24
N ASN A 127 -11.17 -1.68 13.46
CA ASN A 127 -12.06 -1.97 14.59
C ASN A 127 -12.00 -0.89 15.69
N MET A 128 -11.30 0.22 15.44
CA MET A 128 -11.12 1.28 16.44
C MET A 128 -12.32 2.24 16.42
N GLU A 129 -12.95 2.44 17.57
CA GLU A 129 -14.11 3.34 17.72
C GLU A 129 -13.74 4.83 17.89
N ALA A 130 -12.46 5.17 17.79
CA ALA A 130 -11.98 6.54 17.95
C ALA A 130 -12.42 7.44 16.77
N PRO A 131 -12.77 8.71 17.02
CA PRO A 131 -13.07 9.68 15.97
C PRO A 131 -11.92 9.73 14.95
N GLY A 132 -12.27 9.70 13.66
CA GLY A 132 -11.30 9.75 12.55
C GLY A 132 -10.67 8.42 12.15
N ALA A 133 -10.72 7.37 12.99
CA ALA A 133 -10.10 6.07 12.67
C ALA A 133 -10.62 5.47 11.36
N ARG A 134 -11.95 5.51 11.15
CA ARG A 134 -12.57 5.02 9.91
C ARG A 134 -12.20 5.83 8.67
N VAL A 135 -11.99 7.14 8.81
CA VAL A 135 -11.57 8.00 7.68
C VAL A 135 -10.09 7.76 7.36
N LEU A 136 -9.25 7.60 8.38
CA LEU A 136 -7.86 7.19 8.23
C LEU A 136 -7.74 5.81 7.55
N TYR A 137 -8.54 4.83 7.96
CA TYR A 137 -8.61 3.51 7.29
C TYR A 137 -8.83 3.69 5.78
N LYS A 138 -9.79 4.54 5.39
CA LYS A 138 -10.11 4.79 3.99
C LYS A 138 -9.02 5.54 3.24
N MET A 139 -8.29 6.42 3.92
CA MET A 139 -7.12 7.10 3.34
C MET A 139 -5.94 6.14 3.11
N VAL A 140 -5.73 5.18 4.01
CA VAL A 140 -4.74 4.09 3.82
C VAL A 140 -5.13 3.21 2.64
N GLU A 141 -6.40 2.81 2.55
CA GLU A 141 -6.93 2.04 1.42
C GLU A 141 -6.72 2.78 0.09
N LEU A 142 -7.03 4.09 0.05
CA LEU A 142 -6.80 4.94 -1.11
C LEU A 142 -5.32 4.95 -1.54
N ASN A 143 -4.39 5.05 -0.58
CA ASN A 143 -2.95 5.01 -0.84
C ASN A 143 -2.48 3.74 -1.54
N VAL A 144 -3.11 2.60 -1.23
CA VAL A 144 -2.84 1.31 -1.86
C VAL A 144 -3.51 1.26 -3.24
N ARG A 145 -4.77 1.70 -3.38
CA ARG A 145 -5.48 1.74 -4.66
C ARG A 145 -4.76 2.57 -5.73
N ILE A 146 -4.07 3.63 -5.35
CA ILE A 146 -3.23 4.42 -6.27
C ILE A 146 -2.13 3.56 -6.92
N LEU A 147 -1.63 2.51 -6.23
CA LEU A 147 -0.63 1.59 -6.79
C LEU A 147 -1.18 0.79 -7.98
N ALA A 148 -2.50 0.58 -8.07
CA ALA A 148 -3.12 -0.10 -9.21
C ALA A 148 -3.07 0.72 -10.51
N MET A 149 -2.68 2.01 -10.45
CA MET A 149 -2.49 2.86 -11.63
C MET A 149 -1.13 2.62 -12.33
N TYR A 150 -0.25 1.82 -11.71
CA TYR A 150 1.04 1.47 -12.27
C TYR A 150 1.01 0.06 -12.88
N ASN A 151 1.82 -0.16 -13.90
CA ASN A 151 2.02 -1.45 -14.54
C ASN A 151 3.05 -2.30 -13.76
N VAL A 152 3.34 -3.51 -14.23
CA VAL A 152 4.30 -4.43 -13.58
C VAL A 152 5.74 -3.87 -13.49
N PHE A 153 6.06 -2.86 -14.30
CA PHE A 153 7.38 -2.21 -14.35
C PHE A 153 7.43 -0.92 -13.50
N GLY A 154 6.33 -0.58 -12.81
CA GLY A 154 6.25 0.68 -12.04
C GLY A 154 6.09 1.93 -12.89
N ALA A 155 5.81 1.79 -14.19
CA ALA A 155 5.41 2.90 -15.05
C ALA A 155 3.89 3.09 -15.01
N LEU A 156 3.40 4.21 -15.55
CA LEU A 156 1.96 4.45 -15.67
C LEU A 156 1.33 3.41 -16.57
N ASP A 157 0.24 2.81 -16.11
CA ASP A 157 -0.50 1.83 -16.89
C ASP A 157 -1.57 2.53 -17.75
N MET A 158 -1.14 3.08 -18.88
CA MET A 158 -2.02 3.75 -19.84
C MET A 158 -2.99 2.77 -20.53
N THR A 159 -2.78 1.45 -20.34
CA THR A 159 -3.69 0.41 -20.88
C THR A 159 -4.95 0.27 -20.05
N ILE A 160 -5.02 0.90 -18.87
CA ILE A 160 -6.21 0.92 -18.02
C ILE A 160 -7.33 1.68 -18.73
N ASN A 161 -8.39 0.95 -19.10
CA ASN A 161 -9.62 1.54 -19.62
C ASN A 161 -10.15 2.63 -18.67
N GLY A 162 -10.36 3.82 -19.22
CA GLY A 162 -10.81 4.99 -18.47
C GLY A 162 -9.78 5.55 -17.49
N TYR A 163 -8.48 5.43 -17.79
CA TYR A 163 -7.37 5.90 -16.94
C TYR A 163 -7.60 7.31 -16.37
N ALA A 164 -7.89 8.29 -17.24
CA ALA A 164 -8.11 9.68 -16.82
C ALA A 164 -9.28 9.80 -15.83
N GLY A 165 -10.43 9.21 -16.15
CA GLY A 165 -11.59 9.21 -15.26
C GLY A 165 -11.30 8.53 -13.91
N LYS A 166 -10.55 7.43 -13.91
CA LYS A 166 -10.11 6.74 -12.69
C LYS A 166 -9.17 7.61 -11.86
N LEU A 167 -8.22 8.30 -12.47
CA LEU A 167 -7.33 9.24 -11.81
C LEU A 167 -8.11 10.41 -11.18
N THR A 168 -9.03 11.02 -11.93
CA THR A 168 -9.94 12.05 -11.42
C THR A 168 -10.76 11.54 -10.24
N ASN A 169 -11.28 10.31 -10.31
CA ASN A 169 -12.04 9.71 -9.20
C ASN A 169 -11.19 9.50 -7.95
N LEU A 170 -9.94 9.04 -8.09
CA LEU A 170 -9.02 8.89 -6.95
C LEU A 170 -8.69 10.25 -6.32
N ARG A 171 -8.51 11.30 -7.13
CA ARG A 171 -8.30 12.68 -6.66
C ARG A 171 -9.53 13.22 -5.93
N ALA A 172 -10.73 12.97 -6.45
CA ALA A 172 -11.99 13.33 -5.80
C ALA A 172 -12.15 12.61 -4.45
N LEU A 173 -11.78 11.32 -4.37
CA LEU A 173 -11.79 10.56 -3.11
C LEU A 173 -10.81 11.13 -2.08
N LEU A 174 -9.60 11.53 -2.50
CA LEU A 174 -8.63 12.20 -1.63
C LEU A 174 -9.27 13.45 -0.99
N LYS A 175 -9.82 14.34 -1.81
CA LYS A 175 -10.47 15.58 -1.34
C LYS A 175 -11.69 15.32 -0.47
N PHE A 176 -12.49 14.31 -0.82
CA PHE A 176 -13.62 13.88 -0.02
C PHE A 176 -13.18 13.45 1.39
N TYR A 177 -12.12 12.65 1.51
CA TYR A 177 -11.63 12.21 2.82
C TYR A 177 -10.96 13.33 3.61
N GLU A 178 -10.22 14.24 2.97
CA GLU A 178 -9.67 15.45 3.61
C GLU A 178 -10.80 16.27 4.27
N ASN A 179 -11.79 16.68 3.49
CA ASN A 179 -12.94 17.46 3.97
C ASN A 179 -13.69 16.73 5.08
N LYS A 180 -13.89 15.41 4.93
CA LYS A 180 -14.56 14.59 5.93
C LYS A 180 -13.78 14.54 7.25
N PHE A 181 -12.45 14.50 7.18
CA PHE A 181 -11.60 14.46 8.38
C PHE A 181 -11.55 15.81 9.09
N GLU A 182 -11.49 16.91 8.35
CA GLU A 182 -11.51 18.29 8.90
C GLU A 182 -12.79 18.58 9.69
N GLY A 183 -13.93 18.00 9.29
CA GLY A 183 -15.20 18.14 9.99
C GLY A 183 -15.31 17.36 11.31
N LEU A 184 -14.29 16.60 11.71
CA LEU A 184 -14.33 15.78 12.94
C LEU A 184 -13.77 16.54 14.15
N ALA A 185 -14.58 16.67 15.19
CA ALA A 185 -14.16 17.11 16.51
C ALA A 185 -13.43 15.98 17.27
N ASP A 186 -12.58 16.36 18.22
CA ASP A 186 -11.96 15.46 19.21
C ASP A 186 -11.16 14.28 18.64
N VAL A 187 -10.67 14.38 17.40
CA VAL A 187 -9.78 13.36 16.82
C VAL A 187 -8.48 13.30 17.60
N PRO A 188 -8.07 12.12 18.12
CA PRO A 188 -6.81 11.96 18.82
C PRO A 188 -5.61 12.38 17.97
N LEU A 189 -4.61 13.03 18.60
CA LEU A 189 -3.42 13.55 17.91
C LEU A 189 -2.72 12.49 17.05
N ALA A 190 -2.61 11.25 17.54
CA ALA A 190 -2.03 10.12 16.80
C ALA A 190 -2.72 9.87 15.45
N ILE A 191 -4.06 9.91 15.43
CA ILE A 191 -4.86 9.71 14.22
C ILE A 191 -4.69 10.90 13.28
N ARG A 192 -4.63 12.14 13.80
CA ARG A 192 -4.37 13.34 13.01
C ARG A 192 -3.03 13.27 12.29
N ILE A 193 -1.95 12.96 13.02
CA ILE A 193 -0.60 12.85 12.43
C ILE A 193 -0.58 11.79 11.33
N MET A 194 -1.15 10.60 11.60
CA MET A 194 -1.18 9.52 10.61
C MET A 194 -2.03 9.89 9.39
N PHE A 195 -3.18 10.54 9.60
CA PHE A 195 -4.03 10.98 8.50
C PHE A 195 -3.31 11.98 7.59
N LEU A 196 -2.62 12.97 8.16
CA LEU A 196 -1.84 13.95 7.40
C LEU A 196 -0.70 13.28 6.61
N ASP A 197 0.04 12.35 7.22
CA ASP A 197 1.09 11.58 6.51
C ASP A 197 0.51 10.80 5.33
N GLN A 198 -0.61 10.09 5.52
CA GLN A 198 -1.24 9.32 4.44
C GLN A 198 -1.81 10.23 3.35
N THR A 199 -2.39 11.37 3.72
CA THR A 199 -2.90 12.37 2.77
C THR A 199 -1.76 12.91 1.90
N TRP A 200 -0.65 13.33 2.51
CA TRP A 200 0.51 13.83 1.80
C TRP A 200 1.08 12.79 0.83
N ARG A 201 1.19 11.52 1.23
CA ARG A 201 1.65 10.42 0.35
C ARG A 201 0.74 10.17 -0.84
N ALA A 202 -0.59 10.19 -0.61
CA ALA A 202 -1.56 10.01 -1.68
C ALA A 202 -1.49 11.16 -2.68
N ASP A 203 -1.40 12.40 -2.17
CA ASP A 203 -1.30 13.60 -2.99
C ASP A 203 -0.04 13.60 -3.86
N GLN A 204 1.13 13.28 -3.28
CA GLN A 204 2.39 13.19 -4.03
C GLN A 204 2.31 12.17 -5.17
N LYS A 205 1.76 10.97 -4.90
CA LYS A 205 1.60 9.95 -5.94
C LYS A 205 0.67 10.42 -7.04
N LEU A 206 -0.52 10.93 -6.70
CA LEU A 206 -1.49 11.41 -7.69
C LEU A 206 -0.93 12.57 -8.52
N SER A 207 -0.21 13.49 -7.90
CA SER A 207 0.41 14.62 -8.60
C SER A 207 1.50 14.16 -9.57
N PHE A 208 2.25 13.11 -9.23
CA PHE A 208 3.15 12.45 -10.17
C PHE A 208 2.41 11.77 -11.33
N LEU A 209 1.25 11.16 -11.09
CA LEU A 209 0.42 10.54 -12.14
C LEU A 209 -0.14 11.59 -13.12
N GLU A 210 -0.46 12.79 -12.64
CA GLU A 210 -1.05 13.88 -13.44
C GLU A 210 -0.03 14.65 -14.31
N GLN A 211 1.24 14.68 -13.90
CA GLN A 211 2.28 15.40 -14.63
C GLN A 211 2.70 14.73 -15.94
N LYS A 212 2.40 13.43 -16.12
CA LYS A 212 2.76 12.77 -17.37
C LYS A 212 1.73 13.14 -18.43
N PRO A 213 2.13 13.87 -19.49
CA PRO A 213 1.23 14.17 -20.58
C PRO A 213 0.71 12.82 -21.11
N VAL A 214 -0.62 12.71 -21.20
CA VAL A 214 -1.20 11.71 -22.08
C VAL A 214 -0.65 12.10 -23.45
N GLU A 215 0.31 11.32 -23.97
CA GLU A 215 0.68 11.42 -25.37
C GLU A 215 -0.56 10.94 -26.13
N GLU A 216 -1.51 11.86 -26.29
CA GLU A 216 -2.73 11.70 -27.06
C GLU A 216 -2.28 11.47 -28.49
N SER A 217 -2.18 10.19 -28.84
CA SER A 217 -1.98 9.71 -30.19
C SER A 217 -3.29 9.87 -30.98
N GLU A 218 -3.88 11.06 -30.99
CA GLU A 218 -4.92 11.44 -31.92
C GLU A 218 -5.10 12.97 -31.97
N SER A 219 -4.91 13.51 -33.17
CA SER A 219 -5.00 14.92 -33.51
C SER A 219 -6.43 15.46 -33.29
N VAL A 220 -6.73 15.95 -32.10
CA VAL A 220 -7.97 16.69 -31.84
C VAL A 220 -7.60 18.10 -31.37
N SER A 221 -7.86 19.07 -32.25
CA SER A 221 -7.66 20.49 -32.00
C SER A 221 -8.69 21.00 -30.99
N ALA A 222 -8.30 21.26 -29.73
CA ALA A 222 -9.12 22.05 -28.81
C ALA A 222 -8.32 22.76 -27.69
N GLU A 223 -8.43 24.08 -27.74
CA GLU A 223 -8.42 25.15 -26.74
C GLU A 223 -7.88 24.90 -25.30
N ILE A 224 -6.91 25.77 -24.93
CA ILE A 224 -6.18 25.82 -23.67
C ILE A 224 -7.03 26.46 -22.55
N PRO A 225 -7.27 25.80 -21.40
CA PRO A 225 -7.81 26.46 -20.22
C PRO A 225 -6.72 27.09 -19.34
N GLU A 226 -7.01 28.29 -18.83
CA GLU A 226 -6.14 29.11 -17.99
C GLU A 226 -5.77 28.45 -16.64
N ARG A 227 -4.54 28.71 -16.20
CA ARG A 227 -3.88 28.18 -15.00
C ARG A 227 -4.67 28.44 -13.71
N ILE A 228 -4.78 27.41 -12.88
CA ILE A 228 -5.31 27.49 -11.50
C ILE A 228 -4.14 27.72 -10.51
N PRO A 229 -4.23 28.68 -9.57
CA PRO A 229 -3.20 28.91 -8.55
C PRO A 229 -3.32 27.93 -7.37
N LEU A 230 -2.19 27.65 -6.71
CA LEU A 230 -2.09 26.72 -5.57
C LEU A 230 -2.77 27.27 -4.29
N PRO A 231 -3.33 26.41 -3.41
CA PRO A 231 -4.05 26.84 -2.21
C PRO A 231 -3.14 27.31 -1.05
N ILE A 232 -3.56 28.41 -0.40
CA ILE A 232 -2.84 29.16 0.65
C ILE A 232 -2.82 28.47 2.03
N TRP A 233 -3.62 27.43 2.25
CA TRP A 233 -3.79 26.82 3.59
C TRP A 233 -2.57 26.02 4.10
N PHE A 234 -1.49 25.91 3.31
CA PHE A 234 -0.22 25.29 3.71
C PHE A 234 0.58 26.09 4.76
N LEU A 235 0.18 27.33 5.09
CA LEU A 235 0.97 28.26 5.91
C LEU A 235 0.44 28.52 7.34
N VAL A 236 -0.68 27.94 7.78
CA VAL A 236 -1.40 28.50 8.95
C VAL A 236 -1.33 27.66 10.24
N ASN A 237 -1.02 26.36 10.24
CA ASN A 237 -1.17 25.54 11.46
C ASN A 237 0.15 25.10 12.11
N ALA A 238 0.94 26.07 12.59
CA ALA A 238 2.13 25.84 13.42
C ALA A 238 2.04 26.44 14.85
N ASN A 239 0.85 26.84 15.31
CA ASN A 239 0.66 27.40 16.65
C ASN A 239 -0.56 26.80 17.35
N TYR A 240 -0.50 25.53 17.79
CA TYR A 240 -1.32 25.00 18.90
C TYR A 240 -0.62 23.78 19.51
#